data_AF-A0AAE0P409-F1
#
_entry.id   AF-A0AAE0P409-F1
#
_cell.length_a   1.000
_cell.length_b   1.000
_cell.length_c   1.000
_cell.angle_alpha   90.00
_cell.angle_beta   90.00
_cell.angle_gamma   90.00
#
_symmetry.space_group_name_H-M   'P 1'
#
loop_
_entity.id
_entity.type
_entity.pdbx_description
1 polymer ?
#
loop_
_entity_poly.entity_id
_entity_poly.type
_entity_poly.pdbx_seq_one_letter_code
_entity_poly.pdbx_strand_id
1 'polypeptide(L)'
;MSRLIIALLAAASLLDGTMAAPLVGGKIIKQLNRRVSIPSGFSRILFEDDFSTQPAGSQPSPSKWVMQTGTGYPGGPTTWGTNEVETYTTSRDNVVITSSGTLLITPLNNGGRWTSSRIETVSGDFRCPAGDKLRIEASLRFGSAPPSQQMGIWPSFWAMGSDFRGQYHLWPAVGEIDIAESINGQPTVWNALHCGTAPGGPCNEYSGISSTGAMSRGDFHTVAVEIDRTNAGGDWRGETLKWFVDGRVTATVSSARVSDEKAWTAVTRNAKFLILNVAVGGDFTDNVANEGFVHTPTGQTAGGPGASLEVRYIAVFST
;
A
#
# COMPACT_ATOMS: atom_id res chain seq x y z
N MET A 1 2.92 -80.07 -55.70
CA MET A 1 4.23 -80.34 -55.05
C MET A 1 4.88 -78.99 -54.74
N SER A 2 5.50 -78.81 -53.57
CA SER A 2 6.15 -77.56 -53.07
C SER A 2 5.23 -76.31 -52.96
N ARG A 3 5.07 -75.61 -51.81
CA ARG A 3 6.03 -74.95 -50.89
C ARG A 3 6.66 -73.67 -51.49
N LEU A 4 6.68 -72.50 -50.84
CA LEU A 4 6.06 -72.07 -49.55
C LEU A 4 5.86 -70.53 -49.48
N ILE A 5 5.03 -70.12 -48.52
CA ILE A 5 4.62 -68.78 -48.05
C ILE A 5 5.78 -67.80 -47.74
N ILE A 6 5.55 -66.49 -47.94
CA ILE A 6 5.85 -65.28 -47.10
C ILE A 6 5.98 -64.06 -48.06
N ALA A 7 5.18 -62.97 -48.04
CA ALA A 7 4.69 -62.03 -47.00
C ALA A 7 5.79 -61.06 -46.49
N LEU A 8 5.61 -59.78 -46.19
CA LEU A 8 4.58 -58.73 -46.39
C LEU A 8 5.36 -57.37 -46.28
N LEU A 9 4.91 -56.14 -46.53
CA LEU A 9 3.64 -55.45 -46.85
C LEU A 9 4.05 -54.15 -47.62
N ALA A 10 3.15 -53.45 -48.33
CA ALA A 10 3.44 -52.18 -49.02
C ALA A 10 2.66 -50.99 -48.44
N ALA A 11 3.30 -49.82 -48.36
CA ALA A 11 2.68 -48.52 -48.05
C ALA A 11 3.40 -47.40 -48.83
N ALA A 12 2.66 -46.36 -49.22
CA ALA A 12 3.10 -45.40 -50.24
C ALA A 12 3.58 -44.05 -49.67
N SER A 13 4.25 -43.29 -50.54
CA SER A 13 4.73 -41.92 -50.31
C SER A 13 3.60 -40.89 -50.15
N LEU A 14 3.85 -39.87 -49.34
CA LEU A 14 3.34 -38.50 -49.53
C LEU A 14 4.43 -37.50 -49.09
N LEU A 15 4.43 -36.30 -49.66
CA LEU A 15 5.34 -35.21 -49.26
C LEU A 15 4.61 -34.29 -48.28
N ASP A 16 5.11 -34.16 -47.05
CA ASP A 16 4.65 -33.11 -46.13
C ASP A 16 5.38 -31.79 -46.43
N GLY A 17 4.61 -30.76 -46.78
CA GLY A 17 5.12 -29.41 -47.00
C GLY A 17 5.31 -28.66 -45.69
N THR A 18 6.54 -28.24 -45.38
CA THR A 18 6.85 -27.44 -44.19
C THR A 18 6.29 -26.01 -44.32
N MET A 19 5.06 -25.81 -43.84
CA MET A 19 4.48 -24.48 -43.64
C MET A 19 5.28 -23.70 -42.60
N ALA A 20 6.13 -22.79 -43.06
CA ALA A 20 6.86 -21.87 -42.18
C ALA A 20 5.90 -20.82 -41.60
N ALA A 21 5.51 -20.99 -40.34
CA ALA A 21 4.74 -19.97 -39.62
C ALA A 21 5.56 -18.68 -39.48
N PRO A 22 4.97 -17.49 -39.69
CA PRO A 22 5.70 -16.23 -39.58
C PRO A 22 6.09 -15.98 -38.11
N LEU A 23 7.39 -15.73 -37.89
CA LEU A 23 7.90 -15.26 -36.60
C LEU A 23 7.35 -13.86 -36.30
N VAL A 24 6.23 -13.80 -35.57
CA VAL A 24 5.72 -12.56 -35.00
C VAL A 24 6.80 -11.99 -34.08
N GLY A 25 7.36 -10.84 -34.45
CA GLY A 25 8.47 -10.19 -33.76
C GLY A 25 8.08 -9.68 -32.38
N GLY A 26 8.03 -10.59 -31.40
CA GLY A 26 7.83 -10.25 -30.00
C GLY A 26 8.93 -9.31 -29.54
N LYS A 27 8.58 -8.05 -29.26
CA LYS A 27 9.46 -7.14 -28.52
C LYS A 27 9.76 -7.80 -27.18
N ILE A 28 11.00 -8.25 -26.99
CA ILE A 28 11.53 -8.58 -25.67
C ILE A 28 11.54 -7.27 -24.89
N ILE A 29 10.46 -7.03 -24.14
CA ILE A 29 10.42 -6.00 -23.11
C ILE A 29 11.40 -6.49 -22.06
N LYS A 30 12.62 -5.96 -22.11
CA LYS A 30 13.66 -6.23 -21.13
C LYS A 30 13.10 -5.79 -19.78
N GLN A 31 12.81 -6.74 -18.89
CA GLN A 31 12.52 -6.40 -17.49
C GLN A 31 13.71 -5.59 -16.98
N LEU A 32 13.46 -4.31 -16.70
CA LEU A 32 14.41 -3.47 -15.99
C LEU A 32 14.32 -3.93 -14.54
N ASN A 33 15.32 -4.65 -14.05
CA ASN A 33 15.44 -4.95 -12.62
C ASN A 33 15.58 -3.62 -11.87
N ARG A 34 14.48 -3.11 -11.32
CA ARG A 34 14.39 -1.80 -10.65
C ARG A 34 14.81 -1.91 -9.20
N ARG A 35 16.06 -2.34 -8.99
CA ARG A 35 16.64 -2.44 -7.64
C ARG A 35 16.44 -1.12 -6.90
N VAL A 36 15.87 -1.18 -5.70
CA VAL A 36 15.64 0.01 -4.88
C VAL A 36 16.99 0.60 -4.46
N SER A 37 17.14 1.91 -4.62
CA SER A 37 18.33 2.66 -4.17
C SER A 37 18.21 3.01 -2.69
N ILE A 38 19.22 2.70 -1.89
CA ILE A 38 19.29 3.13 -0.49
C ILE A 38 19.40 4.67 -0.44
N PRO A 39 18.49 5.39 0.26
CA PRO A 39 18.54 6.85 0.36
C PRO A 39 19.79 7.35 1.10
N SER A 40 20.20 8.59 0.80
CA SER A 40 21.34 9.23 1.45
C SER A 40 21.17 9.30 2.97
N GLY A 41 22.15 8.79 3.72
CA GLY A 41 22.10 8.72 5.18
C GLY A 41 21.61 7.38 5.75
N PHE A 42 21.28 6.41 4.90
CA PHE A 42 20.93 5.03 5.28
C PHE A 42 21.97 4.04 4.70
N SER A 43 22.11 2.85 5.30
CA SER A 43 23.06 1.82 4.84
C SER A 43 22.46 0.42 4.68
N ARG A 44 21.31 0.14 5.33
CA ARG A 44 20.64 -1.17 5.35
C ARG A 44 19.27 -1.09 4.68
N ILE A 45 18.90 -2.14 3.93
CA ILE A 45 17.51 -2.44 3.55
C ILE A 45 17.00 -3.53 4.50
N LEU A 46 15.91 -3.27 5.21
CA LEU A 46 15.24 -4.23 6.09
C LEU A 46 14.09 -4.97 5.37
N PHE A 47 13.48 -4.33 4.38
CA PHE A 47 12.47 -4.90 3.49
C PHE A 47 12.46 -4.13 2.16
N GLU A 48 12.21 -4.83 1.06
CA GLU A 48 11.87 -4.23 -0.22
C GLU A 48 10.84 -5.11 -0.97
N ASP A 49 9.95 -4.49 -1.72
CA ASP A 49 9.25 -5.12 -2.84
C ASP A 49 9.15 -4.12 -4.00
N ASP A 50 9.82 -4.43 -5.12
CA ASP A 50 9.84 -3.60 -6.34
C ASP A 50 8.80 -4.04 -7.37
N PHE A 51 8.05 -5.12 -7.08
CA PHE A 51 7.03 -5.76 -7.93
C PHE A 51 7.48 -6.18 -9.34
N SER A 52 8.72 -5.89 -9.75
CA SER A 52 9.17 -5.86 -11.14
C SER A 52 9.45 -7.24 -11.71
N THR A 53 9.81 -8.20 -10.84
CA THR A 53 10.04 -9.61 -11.18
C THR A 53 8.80 -10.50 -10.97
N GLN A 54 7.69 -9.94 -10.47
CA GLN A 54 6.46 -10.71 -10.21
C GLN A 54 5.65 -10.85 -11.52
N PRO A 55 4.95 -11.99 -11.77
CA PRO A 55 4.27 -12.19 -13.05
C PRO A 55 3.12 -11.22 -13.27
N ALA A 56 3.09 -10.56 -14.44
CA ALA A 56 1.97 -9.69 -14.81
C ALA A 56 0.62 -10.45 -14.72
N GLY A 57 -0.36 -9.83 -14.07
CA GLY A 57 -1.65 -10.44 -13.77
C GLY A 57 -1.68 -11.30 -12.50
N SER A 58 -0.58 -11.50 -11.76
CA SER A 58 -0.60 -12.16 -10.45
C SER A 58 -1.09 -11.24 -9.33
N GLN A 59 -1.43 -11.80 -8.17
CA GLN A 59 -1.45 -11.05 -6.92
C GLN A 59 0.00 -10.78 -6.43
N PRO A 60 0.22 -9.83 -5.51
CA PRO A 60 1.50 -9.67 -4.84
C PRO A 60 1.95 -10.95 -4.09
N SER A 61 3.26 -11.12 -3.96
CA SER A 61 3.86 -12.34 -3.40
C SER A 61 3.37 -12.64 -1.97
N PRO A 62 2.77 -13.81 -1.69
CA PRO A 62 2.28 -14.19 -0.36
C PRO A 62 3.39 -14.45 0.67
N SER A 63 4.66 -14.45 0.24
CA SER A 63 5.82 -14.44 1.14
C SER A 63 6.09 -13.06 1.75
N LYS A 64 5.56 -11.99 1.12
CA LYS A 64 5.73 -10.59 1.54
C LYS A 64 4.42 -9.95 1.98
N TRP A 65 3.27 -10.38 1.46
CA TRP A 65 1.97 -9.72 1.65
C TRP A 65 0.85 -10.67 2.09
N VAL A 66 0.06 -10.24 3.07
CA VAL A 66 -1.22 -10.84 3.47
C VAL A 66 -2.35 -9.97 2.94
N MET A 67 -3.33 -10.54 2.26
CA MET A 67 -4.56 -9.84 1.87
C MET A 67 -5.59 -9.94 2.99
N GLN A 68 -6.15 -8.81 3.41
CA GLN A 68 -7.32 -8.76 4.29
C GLN A 68 -8.61 -8.77 3.48
N THR A 69 -9.70 -9.26 4.08
CA THR A 69 -10.98 -9.46 3.39
C THR A 69 -12.17 -9.14 4.27
N GLY A 70 -13.28 -8.68 3.68
CA GLY A 70 -14.50 -8.35 4.40
C GLY A 70 -14.61 -6.85 4.72
N THR A 71 -15.39 -6.55 5.76
CA THR A 71 -15.69 -5.19 6.26
C THR A 71 -15.09 -4.92 7.65
N GLY A 72 -14.12 -5.73 8.08
CA GLY A 72 -13.43 -5.61 9.37
C GLY A 72 -12.55 -6.83 9.64
N TYR A 73 -11.62 -6.71 10.59
CA TYR A 73 -10.85 -7.86 11.07
C TYR A 73 -11.75 -8.87 11.81
N PRO A 74 -11.46 -10.18 11.78
CA PRO A 74 -12.19 -11.17 12.59
C PRO A 74 -12.10 -10.85 14.09
N GLY A 75 -13.20 -10.40 14.68
CA GLY A 75 -13.25 -9.96 16.07
C GLY A 75 -12.65 -8.56 16.33
N GLY A 76 -12.54 -7.71 15.29
CA GLY A 76 -12.24 -6.29 15.41
C GLY A 76 -13.45 -5.39 15.16
N PRO A 77 -13.24 -4.08 14.97
CA PRO A 77 -14.28 -3.13 14.62
C PRO A 77 -15.01 -3.50 13.31
N THR A 78 -16.31 -3.19 13.26
CA THR A 78 -17.10 -3.18 12.02
C THR A 78 -16.70 -2.01 11.13
N THR A 79 -16.97 -2.11 9.83
CA THR A 79 -16.67 -1.06 8.82
C THR A 79 -15.26 -0.50 8.98
N TRP A 80 -14.31 -1.41 9.21
CA TRP A 80 -12.88 -1.22 9.54
C TRP A 80 -12.56 -0.22 10.68
N GLY A 81 -13.57 0.27 11.41
CA GLY A 81 -13.44 1.34 12.41
C GLY A 81 -13.59 2.75 11.85
N THR A 82 -13.81 2.90 10.54
CA THR A 82 -13.77 4.15 9.76
C THR A 82 -15.09 4.52 9.10
N ASN A 83 -16.08 3.62 9.13
CA ASN A 83 -17.34 3.67 8.36
C ASN A 83 -17.17 3.54 6.84
N GLU A 84 -16.04 3.01 6.37
CA GLU A 84 -15.84 2.65 4.95
C GLU A 84 -16.81 1.54 4.48
N VAL A 85 -17.26 1.61 3.23
CA VAL A 85 -18.43 0.88 2.71
C VAL A 85 -18.11 -0.27 1.74
N GLU A 86 -16.84 -0.47 1.38
CA GLU A 86 -16.44 -1.55 0.50
C GLU A 86 -16.25 -2.89 1.23
N THR A 87 -16.27 -3.97 0.46
CA THR A 87 -15.76 -5.26 0.91
C THR A 87 -14.35 -5.46 0.35
N TYR A 88 -13.32 -5.54 1.18
CA TYR A 88 -11.99 -5.93 0.69
C TYR A 88 -12.01 -7.39 0.22
N THR A 89 -11.36 -7.67 -0.90
CA THR A 89 -11.28 -9.01 -1.50
C THR A 89 -9.85 -9.36 -1.91
N THR A 90 -9.66 -10.65 -2.17
CA THR A 90 -8.46 -11.21 -2.82
C THR A 90 -8.56 -11.22 -4.35
N SER A 91 -9.60 -10.64 -4.97
CA SER A 91 -9.75 -10.71 -6.43
C SER A 91 -8.63 -9.97 -7.16
N ARG A 92 -8.20 -10.52 -8.29
CA ARG A 92 -7.28 -9.86 -9.23
C ARG A 92 -7.88 -8.63 -9.89
N ASP A 93 -9.20 -8.46 -9.85
CA ASP A 93 -9.86 -7.23 -10.28
C ASP A 93 -9.62 -6.08 -9.27
N ASN A 94 -9.37 -6.42 -8.00
CA ASN A 94 -9.12 -5.45 -6.93
C ASN A 94 -7.62 -5.31 -6.57
N VAL A 95 -6.78 -6.34 -6.73
CA VAL A 95 -5.33 -6.25 -6.47
C VAL A 95 -4.51 -7.11 -7.43
N VAL A 96 -3.59 -6.49 -8.17
CA VAL A 96 -2.83 -7.16 -9.23
C VAL A 96 -1.44 -6.55 -9.48
N ILE A 97 -0.51 -7.35 -9.97
CA ILE A 97 0.76 -6.92 -10.55
C ILE A 97 0.54 -6.54 -12.02
N THR A 98 0.87 -5.32 -12.40
CA THR A 98 0.67 -4.81 -13.78
C THR A 98 1.70 -5.40 -14.76
N SER A 99 1.43 -5.24 -16.06
CA SER A 99 2.40 -5.53 -17.12
C SER A 99 3.65 -4.62 -17.11
N SER A 100 3.63 -3.53 -16.34
CA SER A 100 4.77 -2.65 -16.09
C SER A 100 5.59 -3.00 -14.84
N GLY A 101 5.22 -4.06 -14.10
CA GLY A 101 5.93 -4.46 -12.88
C GLY A 101 5.69 -3.49 -11.73
N THR A 102 4.41 -3.15 -11.50
CA THR A 102 3.94 -2.32 -10.38
C THR A 102 2.77 -3.05 -9.70
N LEU A 103 2.54 -2.82 -8.41
CA LEU A 103 1.30 -3.23 -7.75
C LEU A 103 0.20 -2.22 -8.07
N LEU A 104 -1.02 -2.70 -8.33
CA LEU A 104 -2.21 -1.88 -8.55
C LEU A 104 -3.34 -2.38 -7.65
N ILE A 105 -3.85 -1.51 -6.78
CA ILE A 105 -5.07 -1.71 -5.99
C ILE A 105 -6.18 -0.86 -6.60
N THR A 106 -7.32 -1.47 -6.92
CA THR A 106 -8.43 -0.83 -7.64
C THR A 106 -9.75 -1.02 -6.88
N PRO A 107 -10.41 0.05 -6.41
CA PRO A 107 -11.78 -0.04 -5.93
C PRO A 107 -12.74 -0.19 -7.13
N LEU A 108 -13.78 -1.00 -6.98
CA LEU A 108 -14.75 -1.31 -8.03
C LEU A 108 -16.18 -1.13 -7.50
N ASN A 109 -17.06 -0.58 -8.34
CA ASN A 109 -18.47 -0.34 -8.03
C ASN A 109 -19.35 -1.21 -8.94
N ASN A 110 -20.12 -2.11 -8.34
CA ASN A 110 -21.12 -2.92 -9.04
C ASN A 110 -22.53 -2.57 -8.51
N GLY A 111 -23.16 -1.56 -9.11
CA GLY A 111 -24.52 -1.13 -8.75
C GLY A 111 -24.67 -0.63 -7.31
N GLY A 112 -23.67 0.08 -6.79
CA GLY A 112 -23.59 0.55 -5.41
C GLY A 112 -22.91 -0.42 -4.44
N ARG A 113 -22.62 -1.66 -4.87
CA ARG A 113 -21.79 -2.60 -4.09
C ARG A 113 -20.33 -2.34 -4.40
N TRP A 114 -19.57 -1.89 -3.40
CA TRP A 114 -18.15 -1.60 -3.56
C TRP A 114 -17.28 -2.79 -3.13
N THR A 115 -16.23 -3.05 -3.90
CA THR A 115 -15.12 -3.91 -3.48
C THR A 115 -13.79 -3.22 -3.70
N SER A 116 -12.77 -3.58 -2.91
CA SER A 116 -11.40 -3.10 -3.08
C SER A 116 -10.41 -4.16 -2.59
N SER A 117 -9.16 -3.81 -2.31
CA SER A 117 -8.27 -4.67 -1.52
C SER A 117 -7.48 -3.88 -0.48
N ARG A 118 -7.13 -4.59 0.60
CA ARG A 118 -6.29 -4.15 1.71
C ARG A 118 -5.22 -5.21 1.90
N ILE A 119 -3.95 -4.83 1.81
CA ILE A 119 -2.82 -5.75 1.99
C ILE A 119 -1.87 -5.24 3.07
N GLU A 120 -1.25 -6.17 3.77
CA GLU A 120 -0.30 -5.90 4.84
C GLU A 120 0.99 -6.68 4.64
N THR A 121 2.13 -6.18 5.13
CA THR A 121 3.38 -6.95 5.10
C THR A 121 3.32 -8.17 6.01
N VAL A 122 3.75 -9.35 5.53
CA VAL A 122 3.92 -10.56 6.34
C VAL A 122 4.88 -10.28 7.50
N SER A 123 5.99 -9.59 7.20
CA SER A 123 6.84 -9.00 8.25
C SER A 123 6.05 -7.95 9.04
N GLY A 124 6.12 -8.06 10.36
CA GLY A 124 5.70 -7.04 11.30
C GLY A 124 6.80 -6.76 12.33
N ASP A 125 8.07 -6.76 11.92
CA ASP A 125 9.21 -6.51 12.82
C ASP A 125 10.05 -5.28 12.43
N PHE A 126 9.43 -4.30 11.74
CA PHE A 126 10.12 -3.05 11.41
C PHE A 126 10.24 -2.17 12.65
N ARG A 127 11.46 -2.03 13.18
CA ARG A 127 11.79 -1.27 14.41
C ARG A 127 12.84 -0.22 14.11
N CYS A 128 12.83 0.89 14.87
CA CYS A 128 13.95 1.82 14.93
C CYS A 128 14.72 1.61 16.24
N PRO A 129 15.94 1.02 16.22
CA PRO A 129 16.79 0.91 17.41
C PRO A 129 17.18 2.26 18.02
N ALA A 130 17.68 2.26 19.25
CA ALA A 130 18.24 3.49 19.83
C ALA A 130 19.60 3.79 19.20
N GLY A 131 19.84 5.04 18.80
CA GLY A 131 21.01 5.45 18.02
C GLY A 131 20.87 5.30 16.50
N ASP A 132 19.79 4.68 16.01
CA ASP A 132 19.52 4.44 14.59
C ASP A 132 18.48 5.43 14.02
N LYS A 133 18.30 5.39 12.70
CA LYS A 133 17.10 5.87 12.00
C LYS A 133 16.39 4.72 11.31
N LEU A 134 15.08 4.89 11.10
CA LEU A 134 14.25 4.04 10.25
C LEU A 134 13.56 4.92 9.22
N ARG A 135 13.63 4.55 7.94
CA ARG A 135 12.86 5.19 6.86
C ARG A 135 11.93 4.18 6.23
N ILE A 136 10.65 4.50 6.18
CA ILE A 136 9.64 3.71 5.47
C ILE A 136 9.24 4.54 4.25
N GLU A 137 9.38 3.97 3.05
CA GLU A 137 9.26 4.68 1.78
C GLU A 137 8.46 3.87 0.75
N ALA A 138 7.73 4.59 -0.11
CA ALA A 138 7.14 4.05 -1.32
C ALA A 138 7.32 5.02 -2.50
N SER A 139 7.44 4.49 -3.71
CA SER A 139 7.09 5.27 -4.91
C SER A 139 5.71 4.85 -5.39
N LEU A 140 4.74 5.76 -5.30
CA LEU A 140 3.33 5.48 -5.60
C LEU A 140 2.67 6.63 -6.36
N ARG A 141 1.52 6.33 -6.96
CA ARG A 141 0.58 7.32 -7.52
C ARG A 141 -0.86 7.02 -7.11
N PHE A 142 -1.64 8.08 -6.95
CA PHE A 142 -3.09 8.00 -6.86
C PHE A 142 -3.70 8.18 -8.25
N GLY A 143 -4.83 7.51 -8.50
CA GLY A 143 -5.59 7.62 -9.74
C GLY A 143 -6.05 9.04 -10.06
N SER A 144 -6.16 9.35 -11.36
CA SER A 144 -6.39 10.70 -11.89
C SER A 144 -7.78 10.90 -12.51
N ALA A 145 -8.81 10.21 -12.02
CA ALA A 145 -10.19 10.56 -12.38
C ALA A 145 -10.56 11.97 -11.84
N PRO A 146 -11.53 12.68 -12.49
CA PRO A 146 -11.99 13.98 -12.01
C PRO A 146 -12.47 13.93 -10.54
N PRO A 147 -12.21 14.96 -9.70
CA PRO A 147 -12.59 14.93 -8.29
C PRO A 147 -14.07 14.65 -8.01
N SER A 148 -14.98 15.11 -8.88
CA SER A 148 -16.42 14.79 -8.81
C SER A 148 -16.75 13.30 -8.93
N GLN A 149 -15.86 12.51 -9.55
CA GLN A 149 -15.95 11.05 -9.65
C GLN A 149 -15.14 10.33 -8.57
N GLN A 150 -14.59 11.05 -7.58
CA GLN A 150 -13.66 10.54 -6.57
C GLN A 150 -14.08 10.85 -5.13
N MET A 151 -15.26 11.43 -4.91
CA MET A 151 -15.82 11.66 -3.57
C MET A 151 -15.98 10.34 -2.81
N GLY A 152 -15.27 10.15 -1.71
CA GLY A 152 -15.19 8.88 -0.98
C GLY A 152 -14.03 7.96 -1.38
N ILE A 153 -13.29 8.21 -2.47
CA ILE A 153 -12.15 7.36 -2.84
C ILE A 153 -10.93 7.72 -1.97
N TRP A 154 -10.50 6.76 -1.15
CA TRP A 154 -9.48 6.94 -0.10
C TRP A 154 -8.32 5.93 -0.22
N PRO A 155 -7.35 6.15 -1.14
CA PRO A 155 -6.09 5.42 -1.19
C PRO A 155 -5.12 5.81 -0.06
N SER A 156 -4.54 4.82 0.61
CA SER A 156 -3.61 5.02 1.74
C SER A 156 -2.40 4.09 1.72
N PHE A 157 -1.26 4.62 2.17
CA PHE A 157 -0.03 3.92 2.53
C PHE A 157 0.41 4.33 3.95
N TRP A 158 0.51 3.36 4.85
CA TRP A 158 0.58 3.60 6.30
C TRP A 158 1.27 2.45 7.05
N ALA A 159 1.58 2.67 8.33
CA ALA A 159 2.24 1.70 9.20
C ALA A 159 1.58 1.62 10.58
N MET A 160 1.29 0.39 11.02
CA MET A 160 0.57 0.07 12.26
C MET A 160 1.48 -0.69 13.22
N GLY A 161 1.36 -0.41 14.53
CA GLY A 161 2.06 -1.14 15.58
C GLY A 161 1.68 -2.62 15.64
N SER A 162 2.68 -3.50 15.59
CA SER A 162 2.47 -4.94 15.36
C SER A 162 1.66 -5.67 16.41
N ASP A 163 1.62 -5.16 17.64
CA ASP A 163 0.83 -5.72 18.75
C ASP A 163 -0.69 -5.65 18.46
N PHE A 164 -1.13 -4.86 17.48
CA PHE A 164 -2.52 -4.77 16.99
C PHE A 164 -3.01 -6.08 16.34
N ARG A 165 -2.09 -6.89 15.78
CA ARG A 165 -2.45 -8.15 15.12
C ARG A 165 -2.96 -9.17 16.15
N GLY A 166 -4.24 -9.52 16.04
CA GLY A 166 -4.95 -10.34 17.03
C GLY A 166 -5.47 -9.56 18.24
N GLN A 167 -5.26 -8.24 18.30
CA GLN A 167 -5.74 -7.34 19.35
C GLN A 167 -6.30 -6.04 18.73
N TYR A 168 -7.28 -6.20 17.84
CA TYR A 168 -7.82 -5.16 16.95
C TYR A 168 -8.56 -3.99 17.64
N HIS A 169 -8.48 -3.91 18.96
CA HIS A 169 -9.01 -2.82 19.80
C HIS A 169 -7.90 -2.06 20.56
N LEU A 170 -6.62 -2.27 20.22
CA LEU A 170 -5.49 -1.51 20.80
C LEU A 170 -5.18 -0.17 20.09
N TRP A 171 -5.92 0.18 19.04
CA TRP A 171 -5.84 1.52 18.45
C TRP A 171 -6.39 2.58 19.42
N PRO A 172 -5.78 3.77 19.58
CA PRO A 172 -4.52 4.23 18.98
C PRO A 172 -3.30 3.97 19.88
N ALA A 173 -3.47 3.33 21.04
CA ALA A 173 -2.42 3.08 22.03
C ALA A 173 -1.21 2.28 21.48
N VAL A 174 -1.42 1.53 20.40
CA VAL A 174 -0.41 0.73 19.70
C VAL A 174 0.49 1.54 18.73
N GLY A 175 0.07 2.75 18.37
CA GLY A 175 0.80 3.66 17.49
C GLY A 175 0.63 3.37 15.99
N GLU A 176 0.19 4.38 15.25
CA GLU A 176 -0.11 4.34 13.80
C GLU A 176 0.46 5.60 13.12
N ILE A 177 0.95 5.42 11.89
CA ILE A 177 1.74 6.41 11.15
C ILE A 177 1.31 6.42 9.67
N ASP A 178 0.71 7.51 9.22
CA ASP A 178 0.08 7.59 7.90
C ASP A 178 0.99 8.35 6.94
N ILE A 179 1.60 7.59 6.04
CA ILE A 179 2.78 8.00 5.26
C ILE A 179 2.36 8.72 3.99
N ALA A 180 1.25 8.29 3.38
CA ALA A 180 0.56 9.01 2.33
C ALA A 180 -0.89 8.55 2.20
N GLU A 181 -1.83 9.42 2.53
CA GLU A 181 -3.25 9.23 2.22
C GLU A 181 -3.74 10.30 1.25
N SER A 182 -4.77 9.99 0.46
CA SER A 182 -5.48 11.02 -0.32
C SER A 182 -6.95 10.68 -0.40
N ILE A 183 -7.81 11.71 -0.40
CA ILE A 183 -9.26 11.58 -0.33
C ILE A 183 -9.94 12.49 -1.36
N ASN A 184 -11.18 12.17 -1.73
CA ASN A 184 -12.07 13.04 -2.52
C ASN A 184 -11.46 13.55 -3.85
N GLY A 185 -10.52 12.79 -4.44
CA GLY A 185 -9.80 13.17 -5.67
C GLY A 185 -8.86 14.37 -5.53
N GLN A 186 -8.51 14.80 -4.31
CA GLN A 186 -7.71 16.00 -4.08
C GLN A 186 -6.25 15.84 -4.59
N PRO A 187 -5.61 16.91 -5.08
CA PRO A 187 -4.18 16.97 -5.41
C PRO A 187 -3.32 17.20 -4.14
N THR A 188 -3.69 16.51 -3.07
CA THR A 188 -3.18 16.67 -1.71
C THR A 188 -2.88 15.27 -1.16
N VAL A 189 -1.76 15.15 -0.47
CA VAL A 189 -1.47 14.03 0.43
C VAL A 189 -1.67 14.48 1.87
N TRP A 190 -2.29 13.62 2.67
CA TRP A 190 -2.46 13.78 4.10
C TRP A 190 -1.43 12.91 4.84
N ASN A 191 -0.93 13.44 5.96
CA ASN A 191 0.03 12.79 6.84
C ASN A 191 -0.45 12.92 8.28
N ALA A 192 -0.56 11.80 8.99
CA ALA A 192 -1.05 11.76 10.37
C ALA A 192 -0.19 10.85 11.26
N LEU A 193 -0.38 11.04 12.57
CA LEU A 193 0.22 10.26 13.64
C LEU A 193 -0.86 10.03 14.71
N HIS A 194 -1.28 8.79 14.87
CA HIS A 194 -2.29 8.38 15.84
C HIS A 194 -1.62 7.62 16.99
N CYS A 195 -1.88 8.07 18.23
CA CYS A 195 -1.19 7.58 19.41
C CYS A 195 -1.87 7.89 20.75
N GLY A 196 -1.69 6.99 21.71
CA GLY A 196 -2.10 7.19 23.11
C GLY A 196 -3.53 6.71 23.39
N THR A 197 -4.52 7.61 23.36
CA THR A 197 -5.91 7.31 23.79
C THR A 197 -6.94 8.10 22.98
N ALA A 198 -7.99 7.43 22.52
CA ALA A 198 -9.13 8.09 21.87
C ALA A 198 -10.38 8.13 22.77
N PRO A 199 -11.21 9.19 22.68
CA PRO A 199 -10.95 10.46 21.99
C PRO A 199 -9.92 11.32 22.74
N GLY A 200 -9.34 12.31 22.06
CA GLY A 200 -8.38 13.26 22.63
C GLY A 200 -6.98 12.68 22.81
N GLY A 201 -6.54 12.49 24.06
CA GLY A 201 -5.19 12.01 24.37
C GLY A 201 -4.07 12.97 23.91
N PRO A 202 -2.79 12.51 23.93
CA PRO A 202 -1.65 13.32 23.53
C PRO A 202 -1.60 13.62 22.01
N CYS A 203 -2.34 12.86 21.20
CA CYS A 203 -2.30 12.93 19.74
C CYS A 203 -3.60 13.48 19.11
N ASN A 204 -4.53 14.02 19.91
CA ASN A 204 -5.76 14.70 19.45
C ASN A 204 -6.69 13.81 18.58
N GLU A 205 -7.02 12.65 19.13
CA GLU A 205 -7.85 11.64 18.48
C GLU A 205 -9.32 12.05 18.37
N TYR A 206 -10.04 11.76 17.29
CA TYR A 206 -9.69 10.88 16.17
C TYR A 206 -8.98 11.61 15.00
N SER A 207 -8.52 12.85 15.18
CA SER A 207 -7.92 13.67 14.11
C SER A 207 -6.41 13.49 13.95
N GLY A 208 -5.75 12.82 14.90
CA GLY A 208 -4.31 12.64 14.94
C GLY A 208 -3.50 13.95 15.04
N ILE A 209 -2.18 13.82 15.07
CA ILE A 209 -1.29 14.96 14.81
C ILE A 209 -1.10 15.06 13.28
N SER A 210 -2.13 15.58 12.62
CA SER A 210 -2.28 15.59 11.17
C SER A 210 -1.75 16.85 10.48
N SER A 211 -1.49 16.72 9.18
CA SER A 211 -0.88 17.72 8.30
C SER A 211 -1.11 17.36 6.82
N THR A 212 -0.81 18.28 5.89
CA THR A 212 -0.98 18.07 4.45
C THR A 212 0.22 18.53 3.63
N GLY A 213 0.41 17.89 2.47
CA GLY A 213 1.39 18.26 1.46
C GLY A 213 0.77 18.27 0.06
N ALA A 214 1.34 19.07 -0.86
CA ALA A 214 0.93 19.06 -2.25
C ALA A 214 1.45 17.79 -2.95
N MET A 215 0.55 17.05 -3.62
CA MET A 215 0.91 15.83 -4.36
C MET A 215 -0.04 15.65 -5.55
N SER A 216 0.51 15.68 -6.77
CA SER A 216 -0.27 15.49 -7.99
C SER A 216 -0.82 14.07 -8.12
N ARG A 217 -1.93 13.94 -8.86
CA ARG A 217 -2.54 12.65 -9.20
C ARG A 217 -2.15 12.22 -10.62
N GLY A 218 -2.11 10.90 -10.86
CA GLY A 218 -1.68 10.31 -12.13
C GLY A 218 -0.16 10.15 -12.29
N ASP A 219 0.63 11.04 -11.67
CA ASP A 219 2.09 10.95 -11.62
C ASP A 219 2.58 10.21 -10.37
N PHE A 220 3.76 9.59 -10.50
CA PHE A 220 4.41 8.85 -9.42
C PHE A 220 5.33 9.76 -8.61
N HIS A 221 5.03 9.87 -7.32
CA HIS A 221 5.86 10.57 -6.34
C HIS A 221 6.63 9.57 -5.48
N THR A 222 7.60 10.05 -4.71
CA THR A 222 8.24 9.28 -3.64
C THR A 222 7.77 9.82 -2.29
N VAL A 223 7.05 8.99 -1.53
CA VAL A 223 6.50 9.34 -0.21
C VAL A 223 7.22 8.54 0.86
N ALA A 224 7.52 9.16 2.01
CA ALA A 224 8.22 8.48 3.09
C ALA A 224 7.95 9.10 4.46
N VAL A 225 8.20 8.30 5.51
CA VAL A 225 8.39 8.78 6.88
C VAL A 225 9.76 8.33 7.40
N GLU A 226 10.44 9.21 8.13
CA GLU A 226 11.65 8.90 8.90
C GLU A 226 11.39 8.99 10.40
N ILE A 227 11.77 7.95 11.14
CA ILE A 227 11.85 7.94 12.60
C ILE A 227 13.33 8.11 12.96
N ASP A 228 13.67 9.25 13.55
CA ASP A 228 15.04 9.62 13.94
C ASP A 228 15.24 9.42 15.44
N ARG A 229 16.10 8.45 15.81
CA ARG A 229 16.43 8.09 17.20
C ARG A 229 17.94 8.19 17.47
N THR A 230 18.63 9.07 16.74
CA THR A 230 20.08 9.27 16.83
C THR A 230 20.54 10.14 18.01
N ASN A 231 19.63 10.56 18.89
CA ASN A 231 19.93 11.33 20.09
C ASN A 231 20.73 10.50 21.12
N ALA A 232 21.88 11.02 21.55
CA ALA A 232 22.84 10.29 22.37
C ALA A 232 22.31 10.01 23.79
N GLY A 233 21.86 8.77 24.03
CA GLY A 233 21.44 8.27 25.34
C GLY A 233 20.24 7.32 25.31
N GLY A 234 19.45 7.30 24.23
CA GLY A 234 18.27 6.42 24.10
C GLY A 234 17.01 6.89 24.83
N ASP A 235 17.09 8.01 25.56
CA ASP A 235 15.94 8.80 25.99
C ASP A 235 15.07 9.13 24.76
N TRP A 236 13.75 9.19 24.95
CA TRP A 236 12.80 9.61 23.92
C TRP A 236 12.87 11.12 23.63
N ARG A 237 13.39 11.93 24.56
CA ARG A 237 13.52 13.39 24.41
C ARG A 237 14.49 13.77 23.28
N GLY A 238 13.96 14.47 22.28
CA GLY A 238 14.72 14.92 21.10
C GLY A 238 14.61 14.03 19.86
N GLU A 239 13.97 12.86 19.97
CA GLU A 239 13.59 12.05 18.80
C GLU A 239 12.52 12.75 17.94
N THR A 240 12.49 12.46 16.64
CA THR A 240 11.51 13.07 15.70
C THR A 240 10.97 12.08 14.66
N LEU A 241 9.72 12.27 14.26
CA LEU A 241 9.15 11.76 13.01
C LEU A 241 9.11 12.87 11.97
N LYS A 242 9.42 12.55 10.71
CA LYS A 242 9.37 13.49 9.57
C LYS A 242 8.76 12.82 8.35
N TRP A 243 7.80 13.48 7.70
CA TRP A 243 7.16 12.98 6.48
C TRP A 243 7.70 13.73 5.26
N PHE A 244 7.74 13.05 4.12
CA PHE A 244 8.35 13.54 2.89
C PHE A 244 7.50 13.27 1.65
N VAL A 245 7.50 14.23 0.72
CA VAL A 245 7.06 14.06 -0.68
C VAL A 245 8.18 14.54 -1.60
N ASP A 246 8.66 13.67 -2.48
CA ASP A 246 9.78 13.92 -3.40
C ASP A 246 11.01 14.52 -2.71
N GLY A 247 11.33 14.00 -1.52
CA GLY A 247 12.44 14.45 -0.68
C GLY A 247 12.21 15.78 0.05
N ARG A 248 11.08 16.47 -0.14
CA ARG A 248 10.71 17.67 0.63
C ARG A 248 9.94 17.27 1.87
N VAL A 249 10.29 17.84 3.03
CA VAL A 249 9.56 17.62 4.28
C VAL A 249 8.16 18.24 4.19
N THR A 250 7.11 17.46 4.42
CA THR A 250 5.72 17.93 4.57
C THR A 250 5.36 18.18 6.04
N ALA A 251 5.83 17.30 6.93
CA ALA A 251 5.48 17.33 8.34
C ALA A 251 6.67 16.99 9.24
N THR A 252 6.63 17.45 10.49
CA THR A 252 7.58 17.04 11.54
C THR A 252 6.87 17.02 12.88
N VAL A 253 6.89 15.86 13.55
CA VAL A 253 6.43 15.70 14.93
C VAL A 253 7.63 15.32 15.78
N SER A 254 7.85 16.04 16.89
CA SER A 254 8.89 15.72 17.86
C SER A 254 8.31 15.00 19.07
N SER A 255 9.16 14.28 19.81
CA SER A 255 8.73 13.70 21.09
C SER A 255 8.20 14.75 22.07
N ALA A 256 8.76 15.96 22.05
CA ALA A 256 8.28 17.10 22.83
C ALA A 256 6.89 17.64 22.41
N ARG A 257 6.42 17.36 21.19
CA ARG A 257 5.06 17.70 20.73
C ARG A 257 4.02 16.69 21.25
N VAL A 258 4.37 15.40 21.31
CA VAL A 258 3.50 14.35 21.88
C VAL A 258 3.51 14.39 23.40
N SER A 259 4.65 14.72 24.01
CA SER A 259 4.86 14.91 25.46
C SER A 259 4.48 13.71 26.37
N ASP A 260 4.25 12.53 25.79
CA ASP A 260 3.95 11.27 26.48
C ASP A 260 4.96 10.20 26.04
N GLU A 261 5.74 9.68 26.99
CA GLU A 261 6.80 8.70 26.75
C GLU A 261 6.26 7.34 26.25
N LYS A 262 5.07 6.93 26.69
CA LYS A 262 4.44 5.66 26.31
C LYS A 262 3.84 5.75 24.92
N ALA A 263 3.10 6.81 24.62
CA ALA A 263 2.55 7.07 23.29
C ALA A 263 3.68 7.22 22.26
N TRP A 264 4.74 7.96 22.61
CA TRP A 264 5.92 8.09 21.76
C TRP A 264 6.68 6.77 21.59
N THR A 265 6.79 5.96 22.64
CA THR A 265 7.37 4.60 22.57
C THR A 265 6.61 3.70 21.61
N ALA A 266 5.28 3.73 21.64
CA ALA A 266 4.44 2.92 20.76
C ALA A 266 4.69 3.24 19.27
N VAL A 267 4.79 4.52 18.89
CA VAL A 267 5.07 4.90 17.49
C VAL A 267 6.54 4.70 17.08
N THR A 268 7.52 4.93 17.96
CA THR A 268 8.95 4.95 17.60
C THR A 268 9.75 3.68 17.86
N ARG A 269 9.41 2.91 18.91
CA ARG A 269 10.21 1.77 19.42
C ARG A 269 9.55 0.43 19.10
N ASN A 270 8.23 0.33 19.28
CA ASN A 270 7.50 -0.90 19.00
C ASN A 270 7.53 -1.22 17.50
N ALA A 271 7.56 -2.51 17.20
CA ALA A 271 7.56 -3.01 15.83
C ALA A 271 6.36 -2.50 15.02
N LYS A 272 6.55 -2.41 13.71
CA LYS A 272 5.54 -2.00 12.73
C LYS A 272 5.37 -3.07 11.64
N PHE A 273 4.16 -3.16 11.11
CA PHE A 273 3.88 -3.69 9.76
C PHE A 273 3.35 -2.57 8.87
N LEU A 274 3.47 -2.73 7.56
CA LEU A 274 2.99 -1.74 6.58
C LEU A 274 1.66 -2.18 5.99
N ILE A 275 0.85 -1.21 5.59
CA ILE A 275 -0.49 -1.41 5.03
C ILE A 275 -0.64 -0.59 3.75
N LEU A 276 -1.31 -1.19 2.75
CA LEU A 276 -1.80 -0.53 1.54
C LEU A 276 -3.28 -0.87 1.35
N ASN A 277 -4.12 0.12 1.07
CA ASN A 277 -5.53 -0.09 0.71
C ASN A 277 -6.05 1.06 -0.17
N VAL A 278 -7.26 0.85 -0.70
CA VAL A 278 -8.12 1.94 -1.16
C VAL A 278 -9.50 1.74 -0.55
N ALA A 279 -9.77 2.46 0.54
CA ALA A 279 -11.09 2.52 1.16
C ALA A 279 -12.08 3.30 0.29
N VAL A 280 -13.37 3.10 0.53
CA VAL A 280 -14.45 3.84 -0.14
C VAL A 280 -15.46 4.37 0.88
N GLY A 281 -15.62 5.69 0.93
CA GLY A 281 -16.45 6.37 1.94
C GLY A 281 -15.81 6.36 3.32
N GLY A 282 -16.62 6.65 4.33
CA GLY A 282 -16.20 6.72 5.73
C GLY A 282 -16.02 8.15 6.25
N ASP A 283 -15.78 8.25 7.56
CA ASP A 283 -15.88 9.50 8.30
C ASP A 283 -14.88 10.56 7.80
N PHE A 284 -13.67 10.16 7.38
CA PHE A 284 -12.66 11.11 6.90
C PHE A 284 -13.07 11.77 5.58
N THR A 285 -13.57 10.99 4.62
CA THR A 285 -14.03 11.51 3.32
C THR A 285 -15.28 12.37 3.45
N ASP A 286 -16.21 12.02 4.35
CA ASP A 286 -17.43 12.79 4.62
C ASP A 286 -17.12 14.13 5.32
N ASN A 287 -16.30 14.12 6.38
CA ASN A 287 -15.95 15.33 7.13
C ASN A 287 -15.25 16.38 6.24
N VAL A 288 -14.37 15.94 5.34
CA VAL A 288 -13.62 16.82 4.42
C VAL A 288 -14.43 17.18 3.15
N ALA A 289 -15.55 16.51 2.86
CA ALA A 289 -16.34 16.78 1.65
C ALA A 289 -17.00 18.18 1.65
N ASN A 290 -17.44 18.65 2.82
CA ASN A 290 -17.73 20.04 3.23
C ASN A 290 -18.52 20.00 4.55
N GLU A 291 -17.83 20.11 5.68
CA GLU A 291 -18.43 20.28 7.03
C GLU A 291 -19.49 19.20 7.41
N GLY A 292 -19.37 17.99 6.87
CA GLY A 292 -20.21 16.83 7.24
C GLY A 292 -21.60 16.74 6.57
N PHE A 293 -21.92 17.59 5.59
CA PHE A 293 -23.24 17.57 4.92
C PHE A 293 -23.33 16.70 3.66
N VAL A 294 -22.24 16.07 3.23
CA VAL A 294 -22.17 15.24 2.01
C VAL A 294 -21.67 13.85 2.36
N HIS A 295 -22.59 12.87 2.32
CA HIS A 295 -22.21 11.47 2.44
C HIS A 295 -21.50 10.96 1.18
N THR A 296 -20.42 10.21 1.40
CA THR A 296 -19.59 9.61 0.36
C THR A 296 -19.53 8.08 0.53
N PRO A 297 -19.44 7.29 -0.55
CA PRO A 297 -19.37 7.70 -1.95
C PRO A 297 -20.68 8.27 -2.50
N THR A 298 -20.57 9.33 -3.30
CA THR A 298 -21.73 9.93 -4.00
C THR A 298 -22.16 9.08 -5.21
N GLY A 299 -23.37 9.32 -5.74
CA GLY A 299 -23.85 8.68 -6.97
C GLY A 299 -23.06 9.00 -8.26
N GLN A 300 -22.08 9.92 -8.22
CA GLN A 300 -21.15 10.16 -9.33
C GLN A 300 -19.81 9.42 -9.17
N THR A 301 -19.58 8.77 -8.03
CA THR A 301 -18.28 8.19 -7.65
C THR A 301 -18.00 6.92 -8.45
N ALA A 302 -16.88 6.93 -9.17
CA ALA A 302 -16.46 5.85 -10.05
C ALA A 302 -15.27 5.09 -9.46
N GLY A 303 -15.31 3.77 -9.56
CA GLY A 303 -14.15 2.91 -9.35
C GLY A 303 -13.31 2.75 -10.62
N GLY A 304 -12.51 1.68 -10.67
CA GLY A 304 -11.62 1.38 -11.78
C GLY A 304 -10.29 2.13 -11.72
N PRO A 305 -9.44 2.04 -12.76
CA PRO A 305 -8.06 2.55 -12.73
C PRO A 305 -7.92 4.05 -12.41
N GLY A 306 -8.95 4.86 -12.74
CA GLY A 306 -8.98 6.29 -12.39
C GLY A 306 -9.09 6.57 -10.87
N ALA A 307 -9.49 5.57 -10.09
CA ALA A 307 -9.67 5.60 -8.64
C ALA A 307 -8.61 4.77 -7.86
N SER A 308 -7.58 4.29 -8.56
CA SER A 308 -6.63 3.31 -8.03
C SER A 308 -5.52 3.89 -7.15
N LEU A 309 -4.83 3.00 -6.42
CA LEU A 309 -3.50 3.21 -5.86
C LEU A 309 -2.53 2.31 -6.63
N GLU A 310 -1.51 2.89 -7.26
CA GLU A 310 -0.47 2.14 -7.97
C GLU A 310 0.92 2.39 -7.37
N VAL A 311 1.69 1.32 -7.12
CA VAL A 311 2.93 1.35 -6.35
C VAL A 311 4.06 0.69 -7.15
N ARG A 312 5.15 1.44 -7.37
CA ARG A 312 6.39 0.97 -8.03
C ARG A 312 7.29 0.19 -7.10
N TYR A 313 7.43 0.63 -5.86
CA TYR A 313 8.12 -0.12 -4.83
C TYR A 313 7.65 0.33 -3.44
N ILE A 314 7.84 -0.54 -2.45
CA ILE A 314 7.91 -0.21 -1.04
C ILE A 314 9.25 -0.68 -0.50
N ALA A 315 9.87 0.11 0.37
CA ALA A 315 11.09 -0.26 1.07
C ALA A 315 11.13 0.28 2.50
N VAL A 316 11.89 -0.42 3.35
CA VAL A 316 12.22 -0.03 4.71
C VAL A 316 13.73 0.00 4.84
N PHE A 317 14.29 1.14 5.23
CA PHE A 317 15.73 1.35 5.36
C PHE A 317 16.13 1.68 6.80
N SER A 318 17.38 1.38 7.16
CA SER A 318 17.99 1.81 8.42
C SER A 318 19.42 2.29 8.21
N THR A 319 19.93 3.08 9.16
CA THR A 319 21.30 3.62 9.21
C THR A 319 22.37 2.55 9.18
#